data_AF-A0A7S1YFK0-F1
#
_entry.id   AF-A0A7S1YFK0-F1
#
_cell.length_a   1.000
_cell.length_b   1.000
_cell.length_c   1.000
_cell.angle_alpha   90.00
_cell.angle_beta   90.00
_cell.angle_gamma   90.00
#
_symmetry.space_group_name_H-M   'P 1'
#
loop_
_entity.id
_entity.type
_entity.pdbx_description
1 polymer ?
#
loop_
_entity_poly.entity_id
_entity_poly.type
_entity_poly.pdbx_seq_one_letter_code
_entity_poly.pdbx_strand_id
1 'polypeptide(L)'
;SHVDVSIIWRQTSRPNASLFTFSAKLRIRMALCHQMHEVLLAAVEEHGSRAFAIGTANTNRPDTFTFCVKKVRPDANGKVVSEDEASDSDVDLLYVDPEAELADALDEVGFPIDSLLKKKAQTERLYLCVLPEYRASEHCSLLETGGSDALKLSLFDLRYELVDPYFAEAFIAQGGLQILLNVTIYSEGNTQSYALTALREVLTYGAGLEDFLANESLVMRLLALVDSATVGSLCKQALELLLFATAFHGWETVCMAAARKSEKDDSSPFQDAADLLVSGDVDVRVNSLALLVALIDNAPNEASKKAMLEQFETNLELFALLRKQLKAKDSANALPDSYTKLAESYERLRQQYLPKGWKPDKEALRKARARRAARTGEAQKGGLFGRLGGSYTGERKKKASELTSENDQLLALNKQLKLTVQSQRLELEVYRKTVSNAMSTGGKIDDVVYQKHAEQLISLTEKDNKLAAVEAATSSGSRLQQRAETGQLPTLPVALSPHASVPEVSVSALTT
;
A
#
# COMPACT_ATOMS: atom_id res chain seq x y z
N SER A 1 51.45 21.38 -9.42
CA SER A 1 51.59 20.31 -8.41
C SER A 1 50.43 19.37 -8.60
N HIS A 2 50.71 18.17 -9.13
CA HIS A 2 49.70 17.18 -9.48
C HIS A 2 48.90 16.75 -8.24
N VAL A 3 47.58 16.90 -8.29
CA VAL A 3 46.66 16.33 -7.31
C VAL A 3 46.20 14.99 -7.90
N ASP A 4 46.70 13.89 -7.35
CA ASP A 4 46.19 12.55 -7.66
C ASP A 4 44.93 12.30 -6.82
N VAL A 5 43.76 12.48 -7.42
CA VAL A 5 42.47 12.10 -6.81
C VAL A 5 42.24 10.63 -7.12
N SER A 6 42.46 9.75 -6.13
CA SER A 6 42.17 8.32 -6.25
C SER A 6 40.79 8.01 -5.67
N ILE A 7 39.81 7.74 -6.53
CA ILE A 7 38.48 7.25 -6.12
C ILE A 7 38.56 5.73 -5.99
N ILE A 8 38.54 5.22 -4.75
CA ILE A 8 38.57 3.77 -4.47
C ILE A 8 37.13 3.26 -4.39
N TRP A 9 36.70 2.50 -5.40
CA TRP A 9 35.38 1.87 -5.41
C TRP A 9 35.44 0.49 -4.74
N ARG A 10 34.61 0.26 -3.72
CA ARG A 10 34.46 -1.07 -3.09
C ARG A 10 33.04 -1.57 -3.27
N GLN A 11 32.85 -2.49 -4.20
CA GLN A 11 31.59 -3.18 -4.44
C GLN A 11 31.41 -4.30 -3.42
N THR A 12 30.41 -4.21 -2.54
CA THR A 12 29.91 -5.38 -1.81
C THR A 12 28.64 -5.87 -2.51
N SER A 13 28.79 -6.85 -3.40
CA SER A 13 27.71 -7.38 -4.24
C SER A 13 26.65 -8.13 -3.43
N ARG A 14 25.36 -7.93 -3.75
CA ARG A 14 24.33 -8.99 -3.72
C ARG A 14 23.93 -9.32 -5.17
N PRO A 15 23.70 -10.60 -5.56
CA PRO A 15 23.85 -11.02 -6.95
C PRO A 15 22.61 -10.90 -7.86
N ASN A 16 21.45 -10.40 -7.41
CA ASN A 16 20.18 -10.62 -8.12
C ASN A 16 19.36 -9.34 -8.36
N ALA A 17 19.89 -8.35 -9.06
CA ALA A 17 19.09 -7.23 -9.60
C ALA A 17 19.00 -7.37 -11.14
N SER A 18 17.78 -7.30 -11.69
CA SER A 18 17.51 -7.47 -13.11
C SER A 18 18.11 -6.33 -13.96
N LEU A 19 18.53 -6.67 -15.19
CA LEU A 19 19.30 -5.82 -16.11
C LEU A 19 18.60 -4.51 -16.54
N PHE A 20 17.28 -4.36 -16.35
CA PHE A 20 16.53 -3.19 -16.85
C PHE A 20 16.57 -1.99 -15.91
N THR A 21 16.50 -2.18 -14.58
CA THR A 21 16.75 -1.12 -13.58
C THR A 21 18.24 -0.76 -13.46
N PHE A 22 19.12 -1.59 -14.03
CA PHE A 22 20.57 -1.38 -14.01
C PHE A 22 21.01 -0.20 -14.89
N SER A 23 20.38 0.01 -16.05
CA SER A 23 20.80 1.05 -17.02
C SER A 23 20.51 2.48 -16.54
N ALA A 24 19.29 2.74 -16.05
CA ALA A 24 18.90 4.06 -15.54
C ALA A 24 19.65 4.41 -14.25
N LYS A 25 19.73 3.46 -13.30
CA LYS A 25 20.52 3.64 -12.08
C LYS A 25 22.01 3.83 -12.38
N LEU A 26 22.57 3.18 -13.41
CA LEU A 26 23.97 3.40 -13.81
C LEU A 26 24.17 4.77 -14.45
N ARG A 27 23.22 5.28 -15.27
CA ARG A 27 23.29 6.63 -15.84
C ARG A 27 23.19 7.71 -14.76
N ILE A 28 22.25 7.59 -13.83
CA ILE A 28 22.14 8.49 -12.67
C ILE A 28 23.41 8.44 -11.84
N ARG A 29 23.96 7.24 -11.58
CA ARG A 29 25.24 7.09 -10.86
C ARG A 29 26.42 7.70 -11.61
N MET A 30 26.48 7.60 -12.94
CA MET A 30 27.54 8.20 -13.76
C MET A 30 27.40 9.73 -13.83
N ALA A 31 26.17 10.24 -13.93
CA ALA A 31 25.88 11.68 -13.90
C ALA A 31 26.21 12.28 -12.53
N LEU A 32 25.78 11.64 -11.43
CA LEU A 32 26.17 12.00 -10.07
C LEU A 32 27.70 11.98 -9.93
N CYS A 33 28.38 10.93 -10.40
CA CYS A 33 29.85 10.85 -10.34
C CYS A 33 30.54 11.98 -11.12
N HIS A 34 30.02 12.36 -12.29
CA HIS A 34 30.59 13.45 -13.09
C HIS A 34 30.34 14.82 -12.45
N GLN A 35 29.12 15.06 -11.94
CA GLN A 35 28.78 16.31 -11.26
C GLN A 35 29.49 16.44 -9.89
N MET A 36 29.70 15.32 -9.19
CA MET A 36 30.50 15.26 -7.96
C MET A 36 31.99 15.53 -8.21
N HIS A 37 32.51 15.16 -9.38
CA HIS A 37 33.89 15.50 -9.76
C HIS A 37 34.09 17.02 -9.78
N GLU A 38 33.12 17.76 -10.32
CA GLU A 38 33.15 19.23 -10.41
C GLU A 38 33.08 19.89 -9.02
N VAL A 39 32.23 19.41 -8.10
CA VAL A 39 32.17 19.93 -6.72
C VAL A 39 33.48 19.68 -5.97
N LEU A 40 34.06 18.49 -6.14
CA LEU A 40 35.34 18.15 -5.52
C LEU A 40 36.48 18.98 -6.09
N LEU A 41 36.48 19.27 -7.39
CA LEU A 41 37.42 20.18 -8.02
C LEU A 41 37.27 21.60 -7.47
N ALA A 42 36.04 22.14 -7.42
CA ALA A 42 35.77 23.47 -6.88
C ALA A 42 36.20 23.61 -5.41
N ALA A 43 35.90 22.62 -4.56
CA ALA A 43 36.32 22.62 -3.16
C ALA A 43 37.85 22.50 -2.98
N VAL A 44 38.53 21.77 -3.87
CA VAL A 44 40.00 21.66 -3.88
C VAL A 44 40.65 22.95 -4.39
N GLU A 45 40.04 23.65 -5.34
CA GLU A 45 40.48 24.95 -5.84
C GLU A 45 40.36 26.04 -4.76
N GLU A 46 39.27 26.04 -3.99
CA GLU A 46 39.01 27.05 -2.95
C GLU A 46 39.87 26.86 -1.67
N HIS A 47 40.16 25.61 -1.27
CA HIS A 47 40.88 25.30 -0.03
C HIS A 47 42.32 24.82 -0.22
N GLY A 48 42.79 24.70 -1.46
CA GLY A 48 44.10 24.14 -1.81
C GLY A 48 44.20 22.64 -1.49
N SER A 49 45.40 22.07 -1.66
CA SER A 49 45.69 20.61 -1.66
C SER A 49 45.51 19.86 -0.32
N ARG A 50 44.64 20.32 0.59
CA ARG A 50 44.53 19.85 1.99
C ARG A 50 43.23 19.14 2.35
N ALA A 51 42.36 18.89 1.39
CA ALA A 51 41.13 18.11 1.57
C ALA A 51 41.23 16.76 0.86
N PHE A 52 40.76 15.69 1.53
CA PHE A 52 40.55 14.39 0.90
C PHE A 52 39.09 14.00 1.11
N ALA A 53 38.40 13.65 0.02
CA ALA A 53 37.03 13.17 0.07
C ALA A 53 37.01 11.65 -0.14
N ILE A 54 36.43 10.92 0.81
CA ILE A 54 36.19 9.48 0.66
C ILE A 54 34.70 9.30 0.40
N GLY A 55 34.38 8.85 -0.82
CA GLY A 55 33.05 8.44 -1.22
C GLY A 55 32.85 6.95 -0.98
N THR A 56 31.83 6.56 -0.22
CA THR A 56 31.41 5.15 -0.14
C THR A 56 29.93 5.03 -0.43
N ALA A 57 29.54 4.11 -1.31
CA ALA A 57 28.14 3.75 -1.48
C ALA A 57 27.63 3.08 -0.20
N ASN A 58 26.52 3.56 0.34
CA ASN A 58 25.93 2.97 1.53
C ASN A 58 25.28 1.62 1.18
N THR A 59 25.74 0.53 1.81
CA THR A 59 25.20 -0.81 1.54
C THR A 59 23.76 -0.98 2.02
N ASN A 60 23.33 -0.14 2.96
CA ASN A 60 21.99 -0.16 3.54
C ASN A 60 21.02 0.80 2.85
N ARG A 61 21.53 1.76 2.05
CA ARG A 61 20.76 2.76 1.29
C ARG A 61 21.42 2.97 -0.09
N PRO A 62 21.12 2.12 -1.09
CA PRO A 62 21.83 2.06 -2.38
C PRO A 62 21.64 3.29 -3.29
N ASP A 63 20.76 4.20 -2.88
CA ASP A 63 20.41 5.51 -3.44
C ASP A 63 21.14 6.69 -2.75
N THR A 64 21.90 6.42 -1.69
CA THR A 64 22.67 7.44 -0.96
C THR A 64 24.17 7.26 -1.16
N PHE A 65 24.87 8.37 -1.38
CA PHE A 65 26.33 8.41 -1.41
C PHE A 65 26.85 9.13 -0.18
N THR A 66 27.70 8.46 0.59
CA THR A 66 28.36 9.06 1.76
C THR A 66 29.63 9.77 1.33
N PHE A 67 29.79 11.03 1.73
CA PHE A 67 31.06 11.75 1.64
C PHE A 67 31.53 12.16 3.03
N CYS A 68 32.80 11.89 3.30
CA CYS A 68 33.47 12.48 4.46
C CYS A 68 34.54 13.42 3.92
N VAL A 69 34.35 14.72 4.13
CA VAL A 69 35.40 15.72 3.89
C VAL A 69 36.26 15.76 5.14
N LYS A 70 37.42 15.11 5.09
CA LYS A 70 38.38 15.17 6.20
C LYS A 70 39.42 16.24 5.90
N LYS A 71 39.61 17.15 6.86
CA LYS A 71 40.79 18.00 6.89
C LYS A 71 41.96 17.12 7.28
N VAL A 72 43.01 17.10 6.45
CA VAL A 72 44.17 16.26 6.73
C VAL A 72 45.42 17.11 6.86
N ARG A 73 46.16 16.90 7.95
CA ARG A 73 47.48 17.48 8.15
C ARG A 73 48.54 16.41 7.87
N PRO A 74 49.59 16.72 7.09
CA PRO A 74 50.76 15.87 7.06
C PRO A 74 51.42 15.90 8.44
N ASP A 75 51.73 14.73 8.99
CA ASP A 75 52.56 14.65 10.18
C ASP A 75 54.00 15.10 9.87
N ALA A 76 54.84 15.18 10.91
CA ALA A 76 56.24 15.61 10.77
C ALA A 76 57.08 14.73 9.82
N ASN A 77 56.58 13.55 9.45
CA ASN A 77 57.23 12.59 8.55
C ASN A 77 56.59 12.57 7.15
N GLY A 78 55.66 13.48 6.86
CA GLY A 78 54.92 13.53 5.59
C GLY A 78 53.84 12.46 5.44
N LYS A 79 53.52 11.73 6.52
CA LYS A 79 52.43 10.75 6.52
C LYS A 79 51.12 11.46 6.85
N VAL A 80 50.11 11.19 6.05
CA VAL A 80 48.77 11.77 6.14
C VAL A 80 48.04 11.11 7.32
N VAL A 81 47.78 11.85 8.40
CA VAL A 81 47.06 11.35 9.59
C VAL A 81 45.76 12.15 9.75
N SER A 82 44.62 11.48 9.87
CA SER A 82 43.33 12.15 10.08
C SER A 82 43.25 12.70 11.50
N GLU A 83 42.99 14.00 11.64
CA GLU A 83 42.53 14.59 12.90
C GLU A 83 41.05 14.19 13.06
N ASP A 84 40.72 13.57 14.20
CA ASP A 84 39.38 13.24 14.70
C ASP A 84 38.68 11.92 14.30
N GLU A 85 38.29 11.17 15.36
CA GLU A 85 37.23 10.16 15.39
C GLU A 85 35.91 10.87 15.79
N ALA A 86 35.19 11.42 14.82
CA ALA A 86 33.85 11.96 15.07
C ALA A 86 32.85 10.83 15.36
N SER A 87 32.01 11.01 16.39
CA SER A 87 30.89 10.12 16.71
C SER A 87 29.80 10.21 15.65
N ASP A 88 29.16 9.06 15.34
CA ASP A 88 28.24 8.82 14.21
C ASP A 88 26.88 9.57 14.28
N SER A 89 26.73 10.60 15.12
CA SER A 89 25.42 11.14 15.53
C SER A 89 24.96 12.43 14.84
N ASP A 90 25.82 13.16 14.12
CA ASP A 90 25.44 14.41 13.43
C ASP A 90 25.74 14.28 11.93
N VAL A 91 24.68 14.18 11.12
CA VAL A 91 24.75 13.96 9.66
C VAL A 91 23.77 14.89 8.95
N ASP A 92 24.29 15.67 8.00
CA ASP A 92 23.48 16.53 7.12
C ASP A 92 23.31 15.87 5.73
N LEU A 93 22.07 15.87 5.22
CA LEU A 93 21.68 15.30 3.92
C LEU A 93 21.56 16.44 2.88
N LEU A 94 22.18 16.27 1.71
CA LEU A 94 22.06 17.17 0.56
C LEU A 94 21.31 16.45 -0.56
N TYR A 95 20.15 17.00 -0.95
CA TYR A 95 19.33 16.44 -2.02
C TYR A 95 19.66 17.10 -3.36
N VAL A 96 19.78 16.30 -4.42
CA VAL A 96 20.08 16.77 -5.79
C VAL A 96 19.06 16.23 -6.78
N ASP A 97 18.62 17.11 -7.67
CA ASP A 97 17.80 16.73 -8.80
C ASP A 97 18.67 16.01 -9.85
N PRO A 98 18.37 14.74 -10.21
CA PRO A 98 19.11 14.04 -11.24
C PRO A 98 18.99 14.69 -12.64
N GLU A 99 18.01 15.57 -12.87
CA GLU A 99 17.81 16.26 -14.16
C GLU A 99 18.35 17.70 -14.18
N ALA A 100 18.65 18.33 -13.03
CA ALA A 100 19.20 19.67 -12.97
C ALA A 100 20.75 19.68 -13.01
N GLU A 101 21.34 20.73 -13.59
CA GLU A 101 22.76 21.02 -13.37
C GLU A 101 22.93 21.48 -11.91
N LEU A 102 23.86 20.87 -11.18
CA LEU A 102 24.02 21.09 -9.73
C LEU A 102 24.26 22.57 -9.36
N ALA A 103 24.84 23.36 -10.26
CA ALA A 103 25.02 24.80 -10.05
C ALA A 103 23.67 25.52 -9.91
N ASP A 104 22.71 25.22 -10.79
CA ASP A 104 21.37 25.78 -10.75
C ASP A 104 20.56 25.23 -9.57
N ALA A 105 20.72 23.94 -9.24
CA ALA A 105 20.05 23.31 -8.09
C ALA A 105 20.56 23.86 -6.73
N LEU A 106 21.86 24.13 -6.59
CA LEU A 106 22.42 24.73 -5.38
C LEU A 106 22.00 26.20 -5.22
N ASP A 107 21.85 26.93 -6.33
CA ASP A 107 21.32 28.30 -6.33
C ASP A 107 19.80 28.35 -6.03
N GLU A 108 18.98 27.43 -6.56
CA GLU A 108 17.53 27.38 -6.32
C GLU A 108 17.15 26.99 -4.88
N VAL A 109 17.88 26.05 -4.27
CA VAL A 109 17.63 25.66 -2.86
C VAL A 109 18.11 26.76 -1.90
N GLY A 110 18.74 27.82 -2.41
CA GLY A 110 19.17 28.97 -1.62
C GLY A 110 20.20 28.60 -0.56
N PHE A 111 20.96 27.52 -0.79
CA PHE A 111 22.02 27.04 0.08
C PHE A 111 23.36 27.55 -0.45
N PRO A 112 23.89 28.69 0.04
CA PRO A 112 25.19 29.15 -0.41
C PRO A 112 26.22 28.14 0.11
N ILE A 113 26.97 27.51 -0.81
CA ILE A 113 28.08 26.61 -0.47
C ILE A 113 29.00 27.28 0.56
N ASP A 114 29.24 28.59 0.37
CA ASP A 114 29.93 29.48 1.31
C ASP A 114 29.41 29.43 2.75
N SER A 115 28.11 29.27 2.97
CA SER A 115 27.49 29.26 4.30
C SER A 115 27.63 27.91 4.98
N LEU A 116 27.65 26.79 4.23
CA LEU A 116 28.01 25.46 4.71
C LEU A 116 29.50 25.39 5.06
N LEU A 117 30.36 26.00 4.23
CA LEU A 117 31.81 26.05 4.47
C LEU A 117 32.19 27.02 5.62
N LYS A 118 31.38 28.06 5.86
CA LYS A 118 31.58 29.02 6.97
C LYS A 118 30.97 28.55 8.30
N LYS A 119 29.91 27.74 8.30
CA LYS A 119 29.37 27.10 9.51
C LYS A 119 30.00 25.74 9.71
N LYS A 120 30.90 25.68 10.71
CA LYS A 120 31.52 24.49 11.32
C LYS A 120 32.79 23.96 10.64
N ALA A 121 33.90 24.22 11.32
CA ALA A 121 35.16 23.49 11.22
C ALA A 121 35.11 22.10 11.91
N GLN A 122 33.94 21.47 12.01
CA GLN A 122 33.77 20.13 12.56
C GLN A 122 33.46 19.17 11.41
N THR A 123 34.14 18.04 11.40
CA THR A 123 34.06 16.96 10.40
C THR A 123 32.66 16.33 10.36
N GLU A 124 31.71 17.00 9.70
CA GLU A 124 30.40 16.44 9.42
C GLU A 124 30.44 15.67 8.09
N ARG A 125 29.81 14.49 8.06
CA ARG A 125 29.67 13.68 6.85
C ARG A 125 28.46 14.20 6.08
N LEU A 126 28.69 14.58 4.83
CA LEU A 126 27.63 15.01 3.92
C LEU A 126 27.24 13.84 3.03
N TYR A 127 25.93 13.64 2.82
CA TYR A 127 25.43 12.60 1.94
C TYR A 127 24.75 13.25 0.75
N LEU A 128 25.12 12.81 -0.46
CA LEU A 128 24.40 13.19 -1.66
C LEU A 128 23.27 12.19 -1.87
N CYS A 129 22.04 12.69 -1.88
CA CYS A 129 20.82 11.92 -2.00
C CYS A 129 20.02 12.39 -3.21
N VAL A 130 19.28 11.48 -3.84
CA VAL A 130 18.32 11.82 -4.88
C VAL A 130 17.15 12.59 -4.26
N LEU A 131 16.63 13.61 -4.95
CA LEU A 131 15.47 14.38 -4.50
C LEU A 131 14.32 13.47 -4.02
N PRO A 132 13.71 13.75 -2.85
CA PRO A 132 12.59 12.99 -2.33
C PRO A 132 11.41 12.88 -3.31
N GLU A 133 11.14 13.95 -4.07
CA GLU A 133 10.08 14.03 -5.08
C GLU A 133 10.32 13.05 -6.22
N TYR A 134 11.56 12.95 -6.71
CA TYR A 134 11.91 12.01 -7.76
C TYR A 134 11.75 10.56 -7.28
N ARG A 135 12.30 10.26 -6.09
CA ARG A 135 12.19 8.92 -5.48
C ARG A 135 10.72 8.54 -5.25
N ALA A 136 9.92 9.47 -4.72
CA ALA A 136 8.48 9.28 -4.53
C ALA A 136 7.76 8.97 -5.84
N SER A 137 8.10 9.69 -6.92
CA SER A 137 7.49 9.49 -8.24
C SER A 137 7.81 8.13 -8.83
N GLU A 138 9.07 7.69 -8.71
CA GLU A 138 9.48 6.34 -9.12
C GLU A 138 8.69 5.28 -8.33
N HIS A 139 8.56 5.44 -7.01
CA HIS A 139 7.78 4.51 -6.19
C HIS A 139 6.30 4.50 -6.60
N CYS A 140 5.64 5.65 -6.74
CA CYS A 140 4.24 5.74 -7.18
C CYS A 140 4.04 5.03 -8.52
N SER A 141 4.92 5.29 -9.51
CA SER A 141 4.87 4.65 -10.82
C SER A 141 4.99 3.12 -10.74
N LEU A 142 5.93 2.62 -9.92
CA LEU A 142 6.15 1.18 -9.72
C LEU A 142 4.98 0.51 -8.98
N LEU A 143 4.31 1.22 -8.07
CA LEU A 143 3.15 0.68 -7.36
C LEU A 143 1.91 0.60 -8.27
N GLU A 144 1.73 1.53 -9.20
CA GLU A 144 0.58 1.55 -10.11
C GLU A 144 0.76 0.64 -11.33
N THR A 145 1.93 0.69 -11.94
CA THR A 145 2.18 0.09 -13.27
C THR A 145 3.19 -1.04 -13.24
N GLY A 146 3.86 -1.24 -12.11
CA GLY A 146 4.84 -2.30 -11.94
C GLY A 146 4.21 -3.68 -12.07
N GLY A 147 4.91 -4.58 -12.75
CA GLY A 147 4.58 -6.01 -12.68
C GLY A 147 4.70 -6.54 -11.24
N SER A 148 4.14 -7.72 -10.98
CA SER A 148 4.06 -8.33 -9.64
C SER A 148 5.37 -8.26 -8.83
N ASP A 149 6.51 -8.56 -9.46
CA ASP A 149 7.82 -8.53 -8.79
C ASP A 149 8.29 -7.10 -8.48
N ALA A 150 8.08 -6.16 -9.40
CA ALA A 150 8.45 -4.77 -9.23
C ALA A 150 7.60 -4.09 -8.14
N LEU A 151 6.28 -4.37 -8.13
CA LEU A 151 5.36 -3.95 -7.08
C LEU A 151 5.83 -4.46 -5.72
N LYS A 152 6.11 -5.76 -5.61
CA LYS A 152 6.51 -6.39 -4.35
C LYS A 152 7.84 -5.84 -3.82
N LEU A 153 8.82 -5.63 -4.70
CA LEU A 153 10.10 -5.02 -4.33
C LEU A 153 9.91 -3.55 -3.90
N SER A 154 9.15 -2.77 -4.68
CA SER A 154 8.83 -1.38 -4.35
C SER A 154 8.17 -1.26 -2.98
N LEU A 155 7.16 -2.09 -2.68
CA LEU A 155 6.51 -2.12 -1.35
C LEU A 155 7.46 -2.54 -0.22
N PHE A 156 8.37 -3.47 -0.50
CA PHE A 156 9.34 -3.94 0.49
C PHE A 156 10.34 -2.83 0.84
N ASP A 157 10.78 -2.05 -0.17
CA ASP A 157 11.71 -0.94 0.00
C ASP A 157 11.02 0.28 0.61
N LEU A 158 9.75 0.52 0.26
CA LEU A 158 8.97 1.69 0.67
C LEU A 158 8.94 1.89 2.19
N ARG A 159 8.87 0.83 2.99
CA ARG A 159 8.89 0.94 4.46
C ARG A 159 10.16 1.60 5.02
N TYR A 160 11.26 1.52 4.29
CA TYR A 160 12.54 2.10 4.70
C TYR A 160 12.67 3.55 4.22
N GLU A 161 12.12 3.84 3.05
CA GLU A 161 12.06 5.20 2.50
C GLU A 161 11.13 6.09 3.32
N LEU A 162 10.00 5.53 3.79
CA LEU A 162 9.04 6.23 4.66
C LEU A 162 9.57 6.56 6.05
N VAL A 163 10.83 6.24 6.37
CA VAL A 163 11.49 6.74 7.59
C VAL A 163 11.99 8.19 7.38
N ASP A 164 12.26 8.57 6.13
CA ASP A 164 12.66 9.93 5.76
C ASP A 164 11.39 10.81 5.64
N PRO A 165 11.21 11.83 6.51
CA PRO A 165 10.01 12.67 6.49
C PRO A 165 9.85 13.43 5.17
N TYR A 166 10.94 13.84 4.53
CA TYR A 166 10.87 14.54 3.24
C TYR A 166 10.37 13.62 2.14
N PHE A 167 10.81 12.36 2.14
CA PHE A 167 10.29 11.35 1.22
C PHE A 167 8.82 11.04 1.50
N ALA A 168 8.43 10.88 2.77
CA ALA A 168 7.04 10.58 3.11
C ALA A 168 6.10 11.70 2.69
N GLU A 169 6.46 12.96 2.93
CA GLU A 169 5.70 14.14 2.48
C GLU A 169 5.58 14.17 0.95
N ALA A 170 6.68 13.98 0.23
CA ALA A 170 6.68 13.94 -1.23
C ALA A 170 5.83 12.78 -1.79
N PHE A 171 5.92 11.59 -1.19
CA PHE A 171 5.13 10.42 -1.56
C PHE A 171 3.63 10.65 -1.37
N ILE A 172 3.23 11.27 -0.25
CA ILE A 172 1.83 11.61 0.01
C ILE A 172 1.34 12.71 -0.96
N ALA A 173 2.15 13.75 -1.18
CA ALA A 173 1.83 14.85 -2.10
C ALA A 173 1.58 14.36 -3.55
N GLN A 174 2.22 13.27 -3.94
CA GLN A 174 2.06 12.64 -5.26
C GLN A 174 0.92 11.60 -5.32
N GLY A 175 0.08 11.51 -4.28
CA GLY A 175 -1.04 10.56 -4.24
C GLY A 175 -0.64 9.13 -3.87
N GLY A 176 0.59 8.92 -3.38
CA GLY A 176 1.12 7.60 -3.00
C GLY A 176 0.26 6.87 -1.99
N LEU A 177 -0.40 7.58 -1.07
CA LEU A 177 -1.34 6.98 -0.13
C LEU A 177 -2.52 6.30 -0.85
N GLN A 178 -3.16 6.98 -1.81
CA GLN A 178 -4.32 6.42 -2.53
C GLN A 178 -3.95 5.15 -3.30
N ILE A 179 -2.77 5.15 -3.92
CA ILE A 179 -2.20 3.98 -4.58
C ILE A 179 -2.02 2.85 -3.56
N LEU A 180 -1.46 3.14 -2.39
CA LEU A 180 -1.23 2.16 -1.34
C LEU A 180 -2.52 1.59 -0.73
N LEU A 181 -3.57 2.40 -0.58
CA LEU A 181 -4.91 1.94 -0.16
C LEU A 181 -5.45 0.91 -1.18
N ASN A 182 -5.37 1.23 -2.48
CA ASN A 182 -5.81 0.34 -3.56
C ASN A 182 -5.01 -0.98 -3.58
N VAL A 183 -3.67 -0.88 -3.51
CA VAL A 183 -2.79 -2.05 -3.46
C VAL A 183 -3.13 -2.93 -2.25
N THR A 184 -3.42 -2.35 -1.09
CA THR A 184 -3.80 -3.09 0.13
C THR A 184 -5.13 -3.84 -0.02
N ILE A 185 -6.10 -3.24 -0.71
CA ILE A 185 -7.41 -3.85 -0.99
C ILE A 185 -7.27 -5.06 -1.90
N TYR A 186 -6.51 -4.92 -3.00
CA TYR A 186 -6.50 -5.91 -4.09
C TYR A 186 -5.35 -6.92 -4.05
N SER A 187 -4.32 -6.68 -3.23
CA SER A 187 -3.20 -7.64 -3.07
C SER A 187 -3.55 -8.76 -2.10
N GLU A 188 -2.79 -9.86 -2.22
CA GLU A 188 -2.88 -11.02 -1.32
C GLU A 188 -1.49 -11.47 -0.85
N GLY A 189 -1.45 -12.25 0.23
CA GLY A 189 -0.23 -12.87 0.75
C GLY A 189 0.85 -11.86 1.14
N ASN A 190 2.10 -12.13 0.74
CA ASN A 190 3.26 -11.33 1.15
C ASN A 190 3.20 -9.88 0.65
N THR A 191 2.70 -9.67 -0.58
CA THR A 191 2.54 -8.32 -1.15
C THR A 191 1.58 -7.50 -0.28
N GLN A 192 0.47 -8.10 0.15
CA GLN A 192 -0.46 -7.45 1.07
C GLN A 192 0.18 -7.13 2.42
N SER A 193 1.02 -8.01 2.96
CA SER A 193 1.72 -7.72 4.22
C SER A 193 2.70 -6.55 4.10
N TYR A 194 3.41 -6.43 2.98
CA TYR A 194 4.26 -5.26 2.74
C TYR A 194 3.44 -3.98 2.57
N ALA A 195 2.31 -4.05 1.86
CA ALA A 195 1.40 -2.94 1.72
C ALA A 195 0.82 -2.46 3.06
N LEU A 196 0.37 -3.38 3.93
CA LEU A 196 -0.11 -3.06 5.27
C LEU A 196 0.98 -2.44 6.16
N THR A 197 2.21 -2.94 6.04
CA THR A 197 3.36 -2.39 6.77
C THR A 197 3.63 -0.96 6.32
N ALA A 198 3.78 -0.73 5.01
CA ALA A 198 4.00 0.61 4.47
C ALA A 198 2.84 1.55 4.82
N LEU A 199 1.59 1.07 4.75
CA LEU A 199 0.41 1.87 5.07
C LEU A 199 0.45 2.35 6.52
N ARG A 200 0.84 1.48 7.46
CA ARG A 200 0.99 1.86 8.86
C ARG A 200 2.04 2.95 9.03
N GLU A 201 3.18 2.86 8.35
CA GLU A 201 4.24 3.87 8.42
C GLU A 201 3.78 5.22 7.80
N VAL A 202 3.14 5.21 6.63
CA VAL A 202 2.59 6.45 6.01
C VAL A 202 1.61 7.16 6.94
N LEU A 203 0.73 6.41 7.61
CA LEU A 203 -0.29 6.99 8.50
C LEU A 203 0.29 7.69 9.73
N THR A 204 1.56 7.45 10.08
CA THR A 204 2.23 8.17 11.19
C THR A 204 2.45 9.65 10.89
N TYR A 205 2.45 10.03 9.62
CA TYR A 205 2.61 11.43 9.16
C TYR A 205 1.31 12.24 9.22
N GLY A 206 0.17 11.60 9.51
CA GLY A 206 -1.14 12.24 9.66
C GLY A 206 -1.78 12.73 8.36
N ALA A 207 -1.00 13.05 7.32
CA ALA A 207 -1.52 13.45 6.02
C ALA A 207 -2.25 12.29 5.33
N GLY A 208 -3.48 12.55 4.87
CA GLY A 208 -4.35 11.54 4.26
C GLY A 208 -5.00 10.55 5.24
N LEU A 209 -4.89 10.81 6.55
CA LEU A 209 -5.60 10.05 7.58
C LEU A 209 -7.13 10.05 7.32
N GLU A 210 -7.69 11.19 6.95
CA GLU A 210 -9.13 11.31 6.63
C GLU A 210 -9.54 10.38 5.48
N ASP A 211 -8.72 10.29 4.43
CA ASP A 211 -8.96 9.41 3.29
C ASP A 211 -8.94 7.93 3.71
N PHE A 212 -8.01 7.55 4.59
CA PHE A 212 -7.95 6.21 5.16
C PHE A 212 -9.21 5.88 5.98
N LEU A 213 -9.66 6.81 6.83
CA LEU A 213 -10.82 6.64 7.71
C LEU A 213 -12.16 6.63 6.96
N ALA A 214 -12.23 7.33 5.83
CA ALA A 214 -13.39 7.37 4.95
C ALA A 214 -13.50 6.13 4.04
N ASN A 215 -12.42 5.36 3.87
CA ASN A 215 -12.39 4.24 2.93
C ASN A 215 -12.99 2.96 3.52
N GLU A 216 -14.31 2.83 3.42
CA GLU A 216 -15.04 1.66 3.92
C GLU A 216 -14.59 0.34 3.27
N SER A 217 -14.20 0.35 1.99
CA SER A 217 -13.74 -0.85 1.29
C SER A 217 -12.44 -1.40 1.88
N LEU A 218 -11.54 -0.51 2.28
CA LEU A 218 -10.33 -0.87 3.01
C LEU A 218 -10.67 -1.43 4.38
N VAL A 219 -11.54 -0.78 5.16
CA VAL A 219 -11.94 -1.27 6.49
C VAL A 219 -12.58 -2.65 6.39
N MET A 220 -13.43 -2.89 5.40
CA MET A 220 -13.99 -4.21 5.08
C MET A 220 -12.89 -5.24 4.78
N ARG A 221 -11.86 -4.84 4.00
CA ARG A 221 -10.71 -5.70 3.72
C ARG A 221 -9.93 -6.03 4.99
N LEU A 222 -9.64 -5.04 5.84
CA LEU A 222 -8.95 -5.24 7.12
C LEU A 222 -9.75 -6.19 8.01
N LEU A 223 -11.06 -6.00 8.13
CA LEU A 223 -11.94 -6.92 8.88
C LEU A 223 -11.95 -8.33 8.30
N ALA A 224 -11.79 -8.50 6.98
CA ALA A 224 -11.67 -9.81 6.36
C ALA A 224 -10.34 -10.50 6.69
N LEU A 225 -9.27 -9.74 6.94
CA LEU A 225 -7.98 -10.28 7.39
C LEU A 225 -7.97 -10.64 8.88
N VAL A 226 -8.85 -10.04 9.68
CA VAL A 226 -9.13 -10.47 11.05
C VAL A 226 -9.94 -11.77 11.00
N ASP A 227 -9.25 -12.89 10.81
CA ASP A 227 -9.80 -14.24 10.84
C ASP A 227 -8.74 -15.21 11.39
N SER A 228 -9.20 -16.29 12.02
CA SER A 228 -8.39 -17.38 12.56
C SER A 228 -7.62 -18.16 11.48
N ALA A 229 -8.10 -18.15 10.24
CA ALA A 229 -7.41 -18.79 9.11
C ALA A 229 -6.31 -17.90 8.49
N THR A 230 -6.30 -16.60 8.79
CA THR A 230 -5.30 -15.66 8.27
C THR A 230 -3.96 -15.88 8.94
N VAL A 231 -2.87 -15.71 8.18
CA VAL A 231 -1.50 -15.74 8.72
C VAL A 231 -1.36 -14.70 9.83
N GLY A 232 -0.82 -15.11 10.98
CA GLY A 232 -0.78 -14.29 12.20
C GLY A 232 -0.18 -12.90 12.00
N SER A 233 0.84 -12.73 11.17
CA SER A 233 1.44 -11.42 10.88
C SER A 233 0.48 -10.46 10.18
N LEU A 234 -0.28 -10.91 9.19
CA LEU A 234 -1.29 -10.09 8.50
C LEU A 234 -2.44 -9.76 9.44
N CYS A 235 -2.88 -10.73 10.24
CA CYS A 235 -3.94 -10.54 11.22
C CYS A 235 -3.55 -9.49 12.27
N LYS A 236 -2.31 -9.52 12.78
CA LYS A 236 -1.77 -8.50 13.71
C LYS A 236 -1.79 -7.10 13.07
N GLN A 237 -1.26 -6.97 11.86
CA GLN A 237 -1.21 -5.69 11.14
C GLN A 237 -2.62 -5.13 10.87
N ALA A 238 -3.57 -5.99 10.50
CA ALA A 238 -4.96 -5.59 10.30
C ALA A 238 -5.64 -5.13 11.60
N LEU A 239 -5.41 -5.84 12.72
CA LEU A 239 -5.90 -5.44 14.04
C LEU A 239 -5.33 -4.10 14.49
N GLU A 240 -4.03 -3.86 14.27
CA GLU A 240 -3.37 -2.59 14.58
C GLU A 240 -3.97 -1.41 13.80
N LEU A 241 -4.19 -1.59 12.49
CA LEU A 241 -4.80 -0.56 11.64
C LEU A 241 -6.28 -0.31 12.00
N LEU A 242 -7.03 -1.34 12.37
CA LEU A 242 -8.42 -1.19 12.85
C LEU A 242 -8.48 -0.49 14.22
N LEU A 243 -7.54 -0.80 15.11
CA LEU A 243 -7.40 -0.12 16.40
C LEU A 243 -7.09 1.36 16.19
N PHE A 244 -6.16 1.66 15.28
CA PHE A 244 -5.84 3.02 14.87
C PHE A 244 -7.07 3.73 14.28
N ALA A 245 -7.77 3.12 13.32
CA ALA A 245 -8.99 3.70 12.75
C ALA A 245 -10.06 3.99 13.82
N THR A 246 -10.22 3.09 14.79
CA THR A 246 -11.19 3.25 15.88
C THR A 246 -10.82 4.40 16.83
N ALA A 247 -9.52 4.58 17.10
CA ALA A 247 -9.02 5.64 17.98
C ALA A 247 -9.06 7.03 17.35
N PHE A 248 -8.91 7.12 16.02
CA PHE A 248 -8.85 8.39 15.28
C PHE A 248 -10.14 8.63 14.48
N HIS A 249 -11.27 8.87 15.15
CA HIS A 249 -12.56 9.25 14.52
C HIS A 249 -13.19 8.28 13.48
N GLY A 250 -12.58 7.14 13.17
CA GLY A 250 -13.10 6.14 12.23
C GLY A 250 -14.04 5.10 12.85
N TRP A 251 -14.49 5.31 14.09
CA TRP A 251 -15.35 4.37 14.82
C TRP A 251 -16.62 3.99 14.04
N GLU A 252 -17.28 4.98 13.41
CA GLU A 252 -18.51 4.75 12.65
C GLU A 252 -18.27 3.89 11.41
N THR A 253 -17.23 4.20 10.63
CA THR A 253 -16.82 3.41 9.46
C THR A 253 -16.52 1.96 9.84
N VAL A 254 -15.79 1.74 10.95
CA VAL A 254 -15.47 0.39 11.46
C VAL A 254 -16.73 -0.37 11.85
N CYS A 255 -17.66 0.27 12.56
CA CYS A 255 -18.92 -0.36 12.97
C CYS A 255 -19.81 -0.69 11.76
N MET A 256 -19.93 0.23 10.79
CA MET A 256 -20.71 0.02 9.57
C MET A 256 -20.14 -1.12 8.73
N ALA A 257 -18.82 -1.14 8.51
CA ALA A 257 -18.15 -2.21 7.80
C ALA A 257 -18.34 -3.55 8.51
N ALA A 258 -18.18 -3.60 9.83
CA ALA A 258 -18.41 -4.82 10.62
C ALA A 258 -19.86 -5.32 10.51
N ALA A 259 -20.85 -4.42 10.51
CA ALA A 259 -22.25 -4.76 10.29
C ALA A 259 -22.49 -5.38 8.91
N ARG A 260 -21.98 -4.75 7.84
CA ARG A 260 -22.12 -5.27 6.46
C ARG A 260 -21.40 -6.61 6.27
N LYS A 261 -20.20 -6.77 6.83
CA LYS A 261 -19.50 -8.05 6.83
C LYS A 261 -20.34 -9.12 7.54
N SER A 262 -20.90 -8.79 8.70
CA SER A 262 -21.69 -9.74 9.48
C SER A 262 -22.97 -10.19 8.78
N GLU A 263 -23.62 -9.28 8.02
CA GLU A 263 -24.79 -9.59 7.21
C GLU A 263 -24.42 -10.54 6.06
N LYS A 264 -23.28 -10.30 5.39
CA LYS A 264 -22.79 -11.16 4.31
C LYS A 264 -22.44 -12.58 4.80
N ASP A 265 -21.87 -12.67 6.00
CA ASP A 265 -21.35 -13.93 6.55
C ASP A 265 -22.34 -14.65 7.50
N ASP A 266 -23.59 -14.13 7.67
CA ASP A 266 -24.57 -14.52 8.71
C ASP A 266 -23.93 -14.70 10.10
N SER A 267 -23.03 -13.79 10.43
CA SER A 267 -22.31 -13.77 11.70
C SER A 267 -22.71 -12.57 12.55
N SER A 268 -22.15 -12.46 13.75
CA SER A 268 -22.30 -11.24 14.56
C SER A 268 -21.16 -10.27 14.24
N PRO A 269 -21.39 -8.95 14.27
CA PRO A 269 -20.31 -7.97 14.15
C PRO A 269 -19.18 -8.28 15.14
N PHE A 270 -17.95 -8.22 14.65
CA PHE A 270 -16.72 -8.50 15.42
C PHE A 270 -16.60 -9.92 15.98
N GLN A 271 -17.40 -10.88 15.48
CA GLN A 271 -17.29 -12.29 15.87
C GLN A 271 -15.88 -12.84 15.67
N ASP A 272 -15.22 -12.48 14.57
CA ASP A 272 -13.86 -12.94 14.28
C ASP A 272 -12.83 -12.45 15.29
N ALA A 273 -12.91 -11.18 15.67
CA ALA A 273 -12.06 -10.64 16.72
C ALA A 273 -12.28 -11.42 18.04
N ALA A 274 -13.53 -11.67 18.43
CA ALA A 274 -13.83 -12.46 19.61
C ALA A 274 -13.33 -13.93 19.52
N ASP A 275 -13.35 -14.52 18.33
CA ASP A 275 -12.79 -15.86 18.07
C ASP A 275 -11.25 -15.85 18.20
N LEU A 276 -10.59 -14.75 17.85
CA LEU A 276 -9.13 -14.59 18.01
C LEU A 276 -8.67 -14.45 19.46
N LEU A 277 -9.56 -14.23 20.43
CA LEU A 277 -9.20 -14.22 21.87
C LEU A 277 -8.74 -15.59 22.39
N VAL A 278 -9.01 -16.67 21.66
CA VAL A 278 -8.50 -18.02 21.96
C VAL A 278 -7.31 -18.42 21.07
N SER A 279 -6.76 -17.49 20.28
CA SER A 279 -5.59 -17.74 19.43
C SER A 279 -4.39 -18.23 20.26
N GLY A 280 -3.57 -19.11 19.66
CA GLY A 280 -2.28 -19.51 20.22
C GLY A 280 -1.25 -18.38 20.21
N ASP A 281 -1.45 -17.37 19.38
CA ASP A 281 -0.58 -16.18 19.30
C ASP A 281 -1.01 -15.14 20.34
N VAL A 282 -0.10 -14.81 21.26
CA VAL A 282 -0.35 -13.89 22.36
C VAL A 282 -0.65 -12.47 21.88
N ASP A 283 0.08 -11.97 20.88
CA ASP A 283 -0.10 -10.60 20.39
C ASP A 283 -1.43 -10.46 19.67
N VAL A 284 -1.84 -11.48 18.91
CA VAL A 284 -3.17 -11.52 18.28
C VAL A 284 -4.28 -11.44 19.33
N ARG A 285 -4.14 -12.15 20.45
CA ARG A 285 -5.10 -12.07 21.57
C ARG A 285 -5.15 -10.67 22.18
N VAL A 286 -3.98 -10.06 22.42
CA VAL A 286 -3.86 -8.71 22.98
C VAL A 286 -4.48 -7.67 22.04
N ASN A 287 -4.09 -7.67 20.76
CA ASN A 287 -4.58 -6.70 19.78
C ASN A 287 -6.09 -6.87 19.52
N SER A 288 -6.59 -8.11 19.51
CA SER A 288 -8.03 -8.35 19.38
C SER A 288 -8.81 -7.79 20.57
N LEU A 289 -8.34 -8.06 21.80
CA LEU A 289 -8.99 -7.50 22.99
C LEU A 289 -8.88 -5.97 23.01
N ALA A 290 -7.74 -5.41 22.62
CA ALA A 290 -7.53 -3.98 22.51
C ALA A 290 -8.53 -3.34 21.54
N LEU A 291 -8.76 -3.94 20.37
CA LEU A 291 -9.76 -3.47 19.41
C LEU A 291 -11.17 -3.49 20.01
N LEU A 292 -11.57 -4.59 20.65
CA LEU A 292 -12.91 -4.71 21.26
C LEU A 292 -13.12 -3.68 22.38
N VAL A 293 -12.11 -3.44 23.22
CA VAL A 293 -12.18 -2.41 24.28
C VAL A 293 -12.22 -1.01 23.65
N ALA A 294 -11.37 -0.73 22.66
CA ALA A 294 -11.32 0.56 21.99
C ALA A 294 -12.63 0.92 21.29
N LEU A 295 -13.34 -0.06 20.72
CA LEU A 295 -14.66 0.15 20.12
C LEU A 295 -15.67 0.63 21.17
N ILE A 296 -15.61 0.14 22.40
CA ILE A 296 -16.50 0.60 23.46
C ILE A 296 -16.05 1.98 23.96
N ASP A 297 -14.76 2.16 24.23
CA ASP A 297 -14.24 3.41 24.78
C ASP A 297 -14.47 4.61 23.86
N ASN A 298 -14.29 4.42 22.55
CA ASN A 298 -14.41 5.46 21.52
C ASN A 298 -15.84 5.57 20.93
N ALA A 299 -16.82 4.85 21.46
CA ALA A 299 -18.19 5.03 20.99
C ALA A 299 -18.70 6.45 21.34
N PRO A 300 -19.44 7.12 20.43
CA PRO A 300 -19.65 8.56 20.47
C PRO A 300 -20.53 9.03 21.64
N ASN A 301 -21.35 8.15 22.20
CA ASN A 301 -22.24 8.47 23.31
C ASN A 301 -22.47 7.26 24.22
N GLU A 302 -22.97 7.52 25.42
CA GLU A 302 -23.22 6.50 26.45
C GLU A 302 -24.24 5.43 25.99
N ALA A 303 -25.19 5.79 25.11
CA ALA A 303 -26.16 4.85 24.57
C ALA A 303 -25.49 3.86 23.60
N SER A 304 -24.59 4.34 22.73
CA SER A 304 -23.77 3.50 21.84
C SER A 304 -22.84 2.58 22.64
N LYS A 305 -22.22 3.08 23.71
CA LYS A 305 -21.39 2.27 24.64
C LYS A 305 -22.20 1.13 25.24
N LYS A 306 -23.37 1.45 25.77
CA LYS A 306 -24.29 0.45 26.34
C LYS A 306 -24.74 -0.57 25.29
N ALA A 307 -25.18 -0.12 24.11
CA ALA A 307 -25.65 -1.00 23.03
C ALA A 307 -24.56 -1.97 22.57
N MET A 308 -23.31 -1.49 22.43
CA MET A 308 -22.17 -2.32 22.06
C MET A 308 -21.83 -3.35 23.14
N LEU A 309 -21.85 -2.96 24.42
CA LEU A 309 -21.67 -3.89 25.53
C LEU A 309 -22.76 -4.97 25.56
N GLU A 310 -24.03 -4.58 25.40
CA GLU A 310 -25.15 -5.54 25.32
C GLU A 310 -24.97 -6.51 24.15
N GLN A 311 -24.50 -6.02 22.99
CA GLN A 311 -24.20 -6.83 21.82
C GLN A 311 -23.04 -7.80 22.08
N PHE A 312 -21.95 -7.34 22.68
CA PHE A 312 -20.77 -8.18 22.96
C PHE A 312 -21.07 -9.27 23.99
N GLU A 313 -21.90 -8.98 24.99
CA GLU A 313 -22.31 -9.98 25.97
C GLU A 313 -23.33 -10.97 25.43
N THR A 314 -24.28 -10.51 24.61
CA THR A 314 -25.34 -11.37 24.05
C THR A 314 -24.83 -12.26 22.94
N ASN A 315 -24.02 -11.70 22.04
CA ASN A 315 -23.61 -12.39 20.82
C ASN A 315 -22.24 -13.05 20.93
N LEU A 316 -21.29 -12.43 21.64
CA LEU A 316 -19.89 -12.88 21.67
C LEU A 316 -19.54 -13.63 22.97
N GLU A 317 -20.35 -13.44 24.02
CA GLU A 317 -20.08 -13.93 25.39
C GLU A 317 -18.71 -13.47 25.92
N LEU A 318 -18.33 -12.23 25.59
CA LEU A 318 -16.98 -11.72 25.78
C LEU A 318 -16.50 -11.84 27.23
N PHE A 319 -17.31 -11.47 28.22
CA PHE A 319 -16.93 -11.59 29.63
C PHE A 319 -16.69 -13.03 30.09
N ALA A 320 -17.49 -13.98 29.60
CA ALA A 320 -17.31 -15.39 29.90
C ALA A 320 -16.00 -15.93 29.28
N LEU A 321 -15.68 -15.50 28.04
CA LEU A 321 -14.43 -15.82 27.38
C LEU A 321 -13.22 -15.28 28.15
N LEU A 322 -13.24 -14.00 28.54
CA LEU A 322 -12.15 -13.36 29.29
C LEU A 322 -11.91 -14.05 30.64
N ARG A 323 -12.97 -14.36 31.39
CA ARG A 323 -12.83 -15.10 32.66
C ARG A 323 -12.27 -16.50 32.47
N LYS A 324 -12.62 -17.18 31.38
CA LYS A 324 -12.04 -18.50 31.05
C LYS A 324 -10.55 -18.38 30.78
N GLN A 325 -10.12 -17.37 30.02
CA GLN A 325 -8.71 -17.11 29.71
C GLN A 325 -7.90 -16.73 30.96
N LEU A 326 -8.41 -15.82 31.79
CA LEU A 326 -7.74 -15.36 33.02
C LEU A 326 -7.63 -16.42 34.11
N LYS A 327 -8.49 -17.45 34.10
CA LYS A 327 -8.43 -18.58 35.04
C LYS A 327 -7.39 -19.62 34.68
N ALA A 328 -6.89 -19.64 33.46
CA ALA A 328 -5.91 -20.63 32.98
C ALA A 328 -4.47 -20.38 33.52
N LYS A 329 -4.35 -19.85 34.76
CA LYS A 329 -3.12 -19.27 35.35
C LYS A 329 -1.91 -20.22 35.44
N ASP A 330 -2.11 -21.53 35.30
CA ASP A 330 -1.11 -22.54 35.69
C ASP A 330 -0.39 -23.22 34.51
N SER A 331 -0.20 -22.56 33.37
CA SER A 331 0.53 -23.17 32.24
C SER A 331 1.50 -22.20 31.55
N ALA A 332 2.40 -22.74 30.73
CA ALA A 332 3.42 -22.05 29.91
C ALA A 332 2.87 -20.95 28.96
N ASN A 333 1.58 -20.63 29.05
CA ASN A 333 0.83 -19.63 28.27
C ASN A 333 0.31 -18.48 29.15
N ALA A 334 1.07 -18.10 30.19
CA ALA A 334 0.74 -16.95 31.02
C ALA A 334 0.45 -15.71 30.16
N LEU A 335 -0.71 -15.09 30.39
CA LEU A 335 -1.13 -13.91 29.65
C LEU A 335 -0.27 -12.70 30.07
N PRO A 336 0.15 -11.83 29.14
CA PRO A 336 0.88 -10.62 29.47
C PRO A 336 0.05 -9.68 30.38
N ASP A 337 0.74 -8.85 31.16
CA ASP A 337 0.09 -7.82 31.98
C ASP A 337 -0.78 -6.87 31.16
N SER A 338 -0.40 -6.59 29.90
CA SER A 338 -1.20 -5.78 28.99
C SER A 338 -2.58 -6.40 28.72
N TYR A 339 -2.66 -7.72 28.55
CA TYR A 339 -3.94 -8.42 28.38
C TYR A 339 -4.78 -8.33 29.64
N THR A 340 -4.18 -8.53 30.81
CA THR A 340 -4.86 -8.45 32.10
C THR A 340 -5.45 -7.06 32.32
N LYS A 341 -4.68 -6.01 32.07
CA LYS A 341 -5.13 -4.61 32.16
C LYS A 341 -6.29 -4.32 31.19
N LEU A 342 -6.24 -4.84 29.98
CA LEU A 342 -7.33 -4.69 29.01
C LEU A 342 -8.60 -5.41 29.47
N ALA A 343 -8.47 -6.63 30.02
CA ALA A 343 -9.60 -7.38 30.55
C ALA A 343 -10.23 -6.69 31.78
N GLU A 344 -9.41 -6.11 32.65
CA GLU A 344 -9.87 -5.28 33.76
C GLU A 344 -10.56 -4.00 33.26
N SER A 345 -10.03 -3.37 32.19
CA SER A 345 -10.67 -2.21 31.57
C SER A 345 -12.05 -2.56 31.02
N TYR A 346 -12.17 -3.70 30.32
CA TYR A 346 -13.44 -4.22 29.85
C TYR A 346 -14.42 -4.47 31.02
N GLU A 347 -13.97 -5.09 32.11
CA GLU A 347 -14.82 -5.34 33.28
C GLU A 347 -15.28 -4.04 33.94
N ARG A 348 -14.44 -3.00 34.01
CA ARG A 348 -14.83 -1.67 34.48
C ARG A 348 -15.91 -1.04 33.61
N LEU A 349 -15.73 -1.03 32.28
CA LEU A 349 -16.74 -0.53 31.35
C LEU A 349 -18.06 -1.30 31.49
N ARG A 350 -17.98 -2.62 31.55
CA ARG A 350 -19.15 -3.46 31.77
C ARG A 350 -19.90 -3.09 33.04
N GLN A 351 -19.21 -2.87 34.16
CA GLN A 351 -19.83 -2.49 35.44
C GLN A 351 -20.40 -1.08 35.45
N GLN A 352 -19.79 -0.16 34.70
CA GLN A 352 -20.24 1.23 34.59
C GLN A 352 -21.55 1.34 33.79
N TYR A 353 -21.65 0.62 32.67
CA TYR A 353 -22.73 0.81 31.70
C TYR A 353 -23.85 -0.24 31.77
N LEU A 354 -23.57 -1.45 32.28
CA LEU A 354 -24.59 -2.48 32.46
C LEU A 354 -25.06 -2.54 33.93
N PRO A 355 -26.37 -2.60 34.19
CA PRO A 355 -26.90 -2.74 35.54
C PRO A 355 -26.33 -3.96 36.28
N LYS A 356 -26.17 -3.84 37.61
CA LYS A 356 -25.82 -4.99 38.44
C LYS A 356 -26.84 -6.11 38.23
N GLY A 357 -26.34 -7.30 37.88
CA GLY A 357 -27.19 -8.46 37.61
C GLY A 357 -27.79 -8.51 36.19
N TRP A 358 -27.39 -7.60 35.29
CA TRP A 358 -27.75 -7.69 33.87
C TRP A 358 -27.36 -9.05 33.31
N LYS A 359 -28.28 -9.66 32.58
CA LYS A 359 -28.12 -10.94 31.90
C LYS A 359 -28.61 -10.78 30.46
N PRO A 360 -27.90 -11.36 29.47
CA PRO A 360 -28.38 -11.38 28.11
C PRO A 360 -29.68 -12.18 28.04
N ASP A 361 -30.53 -11.84 27.06
CA ASP A 361 -31.70 -12.64 26.75
C ASP A 361 -31.29 -14.08 26.42
N LYS A 362 -31.93 -15.05 27.07
CA LYS A 362 -31.55 -16.47 26.96
C LYS A 362 -31.76 -16.99 25.54
N GLU A 363 -32.78 -16.51 24.85
CA GLU A 363 -33.09 -16.97 23.50
C GLU A 363 -32.13 -16.38 22.48
N ALA A 364 -31.85 -15.07 22.57
CA ALA A 364 -30.80 -14.43 21.79
C ALA A 364 -29.44 -15.11 21.98
N LEU A 365 -29.07 -15.41 23.24
CA LEU A 365 -27.84 -16.13 23.57
C LEU A 365 -27.80 -17.55 22.96
N ARG A 366 -28.92 -18.27 23.02
CA ARG A 366 -29.05 -19.61 22.41
C ARG A 366 -28.85 -19.55 20.89
N LYS A 367 -29.45 -18.55 20.24
CA LYS A 367 -29.31 -18.32 18.79
C LYS A 367 -27.88 -17.95 18.42
N ALA A 368 -27.22 -17.08 19.19
CA ALA A 368 -25.84 -16.69 18.98
C ALA A 368 -24.88 -17.89 19.10
N ARG A 369 -25.05 -18.72 20.15
CA ARG A 369 -24.29 -19.97 20.32
C ARG A 369 -24.51 -20.94 19.16
N ALA A 370 -25.74 -21.09 18.68
CA ALA A 370 -26.05 -21.98 17.56
C ALA A 370 -25.35 -21.52 16.27
N ARG A 371 -25.32 -20.21 15.99
CA ARG A 371 -24.59 -19.63 14.85
C ARG A 371 -23.09 -19.89 14.94
N ARG A 372 -22.49 -19.62 16.10
CA ARG A 372 -21.06 -19.86 16.34
C ARG A 372 -20.72 -21.35 16.20
N ALA A 373 -21.55 -22.23 16.75
CA ALA A 373 -21.37 -23.67 16.64
C ALA A 373 -21.45 -24.16 15.18
N ALA A 374 -22.43 -23.69 14.40
CA ALA A 374 -22.55 -24.01 12.98
C ALA A 374 -21.28 -23.63 12.21
N ARG A 375 -20.76 -22.41 12.44
CA ARG A 375 -19.54 -21.91 11.81
C ARG A 375 -18.30 -22.76 12.17
N THR A 376 -18.11 -23.05 13.46
CA THR A 376 -16.97 -23.88 13.91
C THR A 376 -17.09 -25.35 13.45
N GLY A 377 -18.31 -25.88 13.38
CA GLY A 377 -18.57 -27.26 12.94
C GLY A 377 -18.37 -27.45 11.43
N GLU A 378 -18.69 -26.45 10.62
CA GLU A 378 -18.35 -26.44 9.19
C GLU A 378 -16.83 -26.31 8.97
N ALA A 379 -16.14 -25.49 9.77
CA ALA A 379 -14.68 -25.39 9.72
C ALA A 379 -13.97 -26.72 10.07
N GLN A 380 -14.46 -27.45 11.09
CA GLN A 380 -13.93 -28.78 11.46
C GLN A 380 -14.25 -29.88 10.44
N LYS A 381 -15.36 -29.78 9.69
CA LYS A 381 -15.65 -30.68 8.56
C LYS A 381 -14.85 -30.30 7.30
N GLY A 382 -14.35 -29.06 7.22
CA GLY A 382 -13.68 -28.49 6.06
C GLY A 382 -12.14 -28.49 6.09
N GLY A 383 -11.47 -28.65 7.24
CA GLY A 383 -10.01 -28.78 7.35
C GLY A 383 -9.64 -29.73 8.48
N LEU A 384 -8.66 -30.63 8.37
CA LEU A 384 -7.32 -30.45 7.82
C LEU A 384 -6.74 -31.86 7.51
N PHE A 385 -6.95 -32.41 6.31
CA PHE A 385 -6.22 -33.54 5.65
C PHE A 385 -7.02 -34.22 4.51
N GLY A 386 -8.35 -34.02 4.42
CA GLY A 386 -9.20 -34.81 3.50
C GLY A 386 -9.38 -34.28 2.07
N ARG A 387 -8.88 -33.08 1.71
CA ARG A 387 -9.19 -32.41 0.42
C ARG A 387 -8.08 -32.48 -0.64
N LEU A 388 -7.25 -33.53 -0.61
CA LEU A 388 -6.27 -33.82 -1.69
C LEU A 388 -6.52 -35.13 -2.44
N GLY A 389 -7.71 -35.75 -2.34
CA GLY A 389 -7.98 -36.96 -3.11
C GLY A 389 -9.46 -37.29 -3.19
N GLY A 390 -10.18 -36.68 -4.11
CA GLY A 390 -11.58 -37.03 -4.38
C GLY A 390 -12.05 -36.44 -5.71
N SER A 391 -12.25 -37.30 -6.69
CA SER A 391 -12.59 -36.98 -8.08
C SER A 391 -13.89 -36.18 -8.22
N TYR A 392 -13.77 -34.87 -8.44
CA TYR A 392 -14.86 -34.01 -8.95
C TYR A 392 -14.33 -33.05 -10.03
N THR A 393 -13.57 -33.58 -10.99
CA THR A 393 -12.69 -32.76 -11.85
C THR A 393 -12.98 -32.79 -13.35
N GLY A 394 -14.03 -33.47 -13.84
CA GLY A 394 -14.28 -33.56 -15.29
C GLY A 394 -14.97 -32.32 -15.86
N GLU A 395 -16.26 -32.16 -15.56
CA GLU A 395 -17.09 -31.14 -16.20
C GLU A 395 -16.80 -29.71 -15.73
N ARG A 396 -16.45 -29.53 -14.45
CA ARG A 396 -16.06 -28.20 -13.95
C ARG A 396 -14.70 -27.73 -14.46
N LYS A 397 -13.73 -28.63 -14.64
CA LYS A 397 -12.45 -28.23 -15.27
C LYS A 397 -12.64 -27.91 -16.75
N LYS A 398 -13.46 -28.68 -17.47
CA LYS A 398 -13.77 -28.40 -18.88
C LYS A 398 -14.46 -27.05 -19.05
N LYS A 399 -15.49 -26.77 -18.23
CA LYS A 399 -16.19 -25.49 -18.27
C LYS A 399 -15.33 -24.31 -17.78
N ALA A 400 -14.47 -24.53 -16.78
CA ALA A 400 -13.50 -23.53 -16.35
C ALA A 400 -12.46 -23.26 -17.44
N SER A 401 -11.95 -24.29 -18.15
CA SER A 401 -10.99 -24.12 -19.25
C SER A 401 -11.59 -23.45 -20.48
N GLU A 402 -12.87 -23.69 -20.77
CA GLU A 402 -13.60 -23.00 -21.83
C GLU A 402 -13.79 -21.51 -21.48
N LEU A 403 -14.15 -21.21 -20.22
CA LEU A 403 -14.28 -19.84 -19.73
C LEU A 403 -12.95 -19.08 -19.63
N THR A 404 -11.83 -19.73 -19.28
CA THR A 404 -10.51 -19.09 -19.35
C THR A 404 -10.10 -18.83 -20.80
N SER A 405 -10.33 -19.77 -21.71
CA SER A 405 -10.03 -19.57 -23.14
C SER A 405 -10.82 -18.40 -23.75
N GLU A 406 -12.08 -18.21 -23.36
CA GLU A 406 -12.91 -17.11 -23.85
C GLU A 406 -12.47 -15.76 -23.25
N ASN A 407 -12.12 -15.73 -21.95
CA ASN A 407 -11.55 -14.53 -21.33
C ASN A 407 -10.19 -14.14 -21.91
N ASP A 408 -9.33 -15.11 -22.20
CA ASP A 408 -8.01 -14.85 -22.81
C ASP A 408 -8.16 -14.25 -24.21
N GLN A 409 -9.16 -14.69 -24.98
CA GLN A 409 -9.51 -14.10 -26.29
C GLN A 409 -10.04 -12.67 -26.14
N LEU A 410 -10.90 -12.40 -25.16
CA LEU A 410 -11.40 -11.05 -24.87
C LEU A 410 -10.28 -10.10 -24.40
N LEU A 411 -9.36 -10.58 -23.57
CA LEU A 411 -8.19 -9.80 -23.15
C LEU A 411 -7.27 -9.47 -24.33
N ALA A 412 -7.03 -10.44 -25.23
CA ALA A 412 -6.24 -10.23 -26.43
C ALA A 412 -6.89 -9.20 -27.37
N LEU A 413 -8.21 -9.27 -27.56
CA LEU A 413 -8.97 -8.33 -28.38
C LEU A 413 -8.93 -6.91 -27.79
N ASN A 414 -9.10 -6.77 -26.46
CA ASN A 414 -9.03 -5.48 -25.77
C ASN A 414 -7.63 -4.87 -25.91
N LYS A 415 -6.57 -5.68 -25.76
CA LYS A 415 -5.19 -5.24 -25.97
C LYS A 415 -4.95 -4.74 -27.40
N GLN A 416 -5.47 -5.44 -28.41
CA GLN A 416 -5.36 -5.02 -29.82
C GLN A 416 -6.11 -3.72 -30.10
N LEU A 417 -7.28 -3.54 -29.49
CA LEU A 417 -8.07 -2.31 -29.61
C LEU A 417 -7.33 -1.11 -28.99
N LYS A 418 -6.73 -1.27 -27.81
CA LYS A 418 -5.91 -0.24 -27.16
C LYS A 418 -4.73 0.21 -28.02
N LEU A 419 -4.00 -0.74 -28.61
CA LEU A 419 -2.89 -0.45 -29.52
C LEU A 419 -3.36 0.32 -30.77
N THR A 420 -4.55 -0.03 -31.30
CA THR A 420 -5.12 0.64 -32.47
C THR A 420 -5.50 2.09 -32.16
N VAL A 421 -6.14 2.34 -31.02
CA VAL A 421 -6.48 3.70 -30.54
C VAL A 421 -5.21 4.53 -30.30
N GLN A 422 -4.20 3.94 -29.66
CA GLN A 422 -2.92 4.61 -29.41
C GLN A 422 -2.19 4.99 -30.73
N SER A 423 -2.20 4.10 -31.73
CA SER A 423 -1.65 4.40 -33.05
C SER A 423 -2.37 5.58 -33.71
N GLN A 424 -3.71 5.60 -33.66
CA GLN A 424 -4.52 6.67 -34.24
C GLN A 424 -4.31 8.02 -33.53
N ARG A 425 -4.05 8.01 -32.21
CA ARG A 425 -3.67 9.22 -31.46
C ARG A 425 -2.33 9.78 -31.91
N LEU A 426 -1.33 8.93 -32.12
CA LEU A 426 -0.02 9.36 -32.60
C LEU A 426 -0.08 9.95 -34.00
N GLU A 427 -0.87 9.37 -34.91
CA GLU A 427 -1.09 9.93 -36.25
C GLU A 427 -1.72 11.32 -36.19
N LEU A 428 -2.72 11.52 -35.32
CA LEU A 428 -3.34 12.83 -35.11
C LEU A 428 -2.37 13.85 -34.50
N GLU A 429 -1.51 13.44 -33.58
CA GLU A 429 -0.50 14.30 -32.95
C GLU A 429 0.51 14.81 -33.99
N VAL A 430 1.00 13.92 -34.86
CA VAL A 430 1.88 14.26 -35.98
C VAL A 430 1.19 15.25 -36.93
N TYR A 431 -0.09 15.01 -37.22
CA TYR A 431 -0.88 15.91 -38.07
C TYR A 431 -1.06 17.30 -37.42
N ARG A 432 -1.41 17.37 -36.13
CA ARG A 432 -1.53 18.64 -35.38
C ARG A 432 -0.25 19.47 -35.45
N LYS A 433 0.92 18.82 -35.27
CA LYS A 433 2.23 19.47 -35.39
C LYS A 433 2.48 19.96 -36.82
N THR A 434 2.09 19.18 -37.82
CA THR A 434 2.23 19.56 -39.24
C THR A 434 1.37 20.77 -39.60
N VAL A 435 0.11 20.81 -39.14
CA VAL A 435 -0.80 21.95 -39.30
C VAL A 435 -0.29 23.19 -38.58
N SER A 436 0.18 23.04 -37.34
CA SER A 436 0.75 24.14 -36.57
C SER A 436 1.97 24.75 -37.28
N ASN A 437 2.84 23.93 -37.87
CA ASN A 437 3.98 24.38 -38.66
C ASN A 437 3.58 25.03 -40.00
N ALA A 438 2.52 24.55 -40.65
CA ALA A 438 2.00 25.17 -41.87
C ALA A 438 1.38 26.55 -41.60
N MET A 439 0.67 26.70 -40.48
CA MET A 439 0.10 27.97 -40.03
C MET A 439 1.21 28.99 -39.68
N SER A 440 2.27 28.56 -39.00
CA SER A 440 3.39 29.45 -38.63
C SER A 440 4.21 29.93 -39.84
N THR A 441 4.16 29.22 -40.95
CA THR A 441 4.83 29.58 -42.22
C THR A 441 3.94 30.34 -43.21
N GLY A 442 2.71 30.69 -42.83
CA GLY A 442 1.79 31.46 -43.68
C GLY A 442 1.15 30.65 -44.81
N GLY A 443 1.19 29.32 -44.74
CA GLY A 443 0.53 28.44 -45.71
C GLY A 443 -1.00 28.49 -45.58
N LYS A 444 -1.70 28.54 -46.71
CA LYS A 444 -3.16 28.34 -46.74
C LYS A 444 -3.45 26.84 -46.63
N ILE A 445 -4.14 26.43 -45.57
CA ILE A 445 -4.64 25.07 -45.41
C ILE A 445 -6.02 25.02 -46.09
N ASP A 446 -6.25 23.97 -46.87
CA ASP A 446 -7.54 23.74 -47.52
C ASP A 446 -8.60 23.39 -46.46
N ASP A 447 -9.66 24.20 -46.36
CA ASP A 447 -10.75 24.06 -45.37
C ASP A 447 -11.38 22.66 -45.41
N VAL A 448 -11.37 22.00 -46.58
CA VAL A 448 -11.91 20.65 -46.76
C VAL A 448 -11.07 19.61 -46.00
N VAL A 449 -9.75 19.78 -45.94
CA VAL A 449 -8.84 18.88 -45.23
C VAL A 449 -9.00 19.06 -43.73
N TYR A 450 -9.16 20.30 -43.26
CA TYR A 450 -9.39 20.58 -41.84
C TYR A 450 -10.71 19.96 -41.35
N GLN A 451 -11.79 20.12 -42.12
CA GLN A 451 -13.11 19.61 -41.76
C GLN A 451 -13.14 18.06 -41.68
N LYS A 452 -12.50 17.37 -42.63
CA LYS A 452 -12.38 15.90 -42.62
C LYS A 452 -11.62 15.38 -41.39
N HIS A 453 -10.62 16.11 -40.92
CA HIS A 453 -9.87 15.73 -39.72
C HIS A 453 -10.61 16.04 -38.42
N ALA A 454 -11.43 17.10 -38.38
CA ALA A 454 -12.31 17.36 -37.24
C ALA A 454 -13.33 16.23 -37.05
N GLU A 455 -13.90 15.70 -38.14
CA GLU A 455 -14.81 14.54 -38.12
C GLU A 455 -14.10 13.27 -37.61
N GLN A 456 -12.84 13.03 -38.00
CA GLN A 456 -12.05 11.92 -37.48
C GLN A 456 -11.78 12.02 -35.97
N LEU A 457 -11.53 13.22 -35.44
CA LEU A 457 -11.36 13.47 -34.01
C LEU A 457 -12.63 13.17 -33.20
N ILE A 458 -13.80 13.56 -33.71
CA ILE A 458 -15.09 13.25 -33.09
C ILE A 458 -15.30 11.73 -33.07
N SER A 459 -15.06 11.05 -34.20
CA SER A 459 -15.17 9.59 -34.28
C SER A 459 -14.24 8.84 -33.32
N LEU A 460 -13.02 9.33 -33.12
CA LEU A 460 -12.07 8.74 -32.16
C LEU A 460 -12.50 8.94 -30.71
N THR A 461 -13.05 10.11 -30.39
CA THR A 461 -13.59 10.40 -29.06
C THR A 461 -14.78 9.49 -28.72
N GLU A 462 -15.65 9.20 -29.70
CA GLU A 462 -16.74 8.23 -29.52
C GLU A 462 -16.22 6.80 -29.29
N LYS A 463 -15.15 6.39 -29.98
CA LYS A 463 -14.51 5.08 -29.77
C LYS A 463 -13.89 4.97 -28.38
N ASP A 464 -13.28 6.04 -27.86
CA ASP A 464 -12.74 6.08 -26.49
C ASP A 464 -13.85 5.93 -25.44
N ASN A 465 -14.98 6.61 -25.63
CA ASN A 465 -16.12 6.47 -24.73
C ASN A 465 -16.70 5.04 -24.74
N LYS A 466 -16.74 4.39 -25.91
CA LYS A 466 -17.15 2.98 -26.04
C LYS A 466 -16.15 2.04 -25.37
N LEU A 467 -14.84 2.30 -25.50
CA LEU A 467 -13.79 1.52 -24.85
C LEU A 467 -13.91 1.62 -23.32
N ALA A 468 -14.11 2.82 -22.79
CA ALA A 468 -14.32 3.04 -21.36
C ALA A 468 -15.58 2.32 -20.83
N ALA A 469 -16.66 2.29 -21.61
CA ALA A 469 -17.87 1.53 -21.27
C ALA A 469 -17.62 0.01 -21.25
N VAL A 470 -16.85 -0.51 -22.21
CA VAL A 470 -16.45 -1.92 -22.24
C VAL A 470 -15.57 -2.26 -21.05
N GLU A 471 -14.62 -1.41 -20.67
CA GLU A 471 -13.78 -1.62 -19.49
C GLU A 471 -14.59 -1.64 -18.19
N ALA A 472 -15.59 -0.78 -18.06
CA ALA A 472 -16.52 -0.78 -16.93
C ALA A 472 -17.35 -2.07 -16.89
N ALA A 473 -17.82 -2.57 -18.05
CA ALA A 473 -18.56 -3.81 -18.16
C ALA A 473 -17.70 -5.05 -17.88
N THR A 474 -16.46 -5.09 -18.39
CA THR A 474 -15.51 -6.20 -18.20
C THR A 474 -15.09 -6.28 -16.74
N SER A 475 -14.81 -5.14 -16.10
CA SER A 475 -14.55 -5.05 -14.66
C SER A 475 -15.73 -5.57 -13.81
N SER A 476 -16.95 -5.41 -14.31
CA SER A 476 -18.18 -5.93 -13.67
C SER A 476 -18.36 -7.44 -13.92
N GLY A 477 -17.96 -7.94 -15.09
CA GLY A 477 -17.95 -9.37 -15.44
C GLY A 477 -16.88 -10.17 -14.66
N SER A 478 -15.66 -9.64 -14.55
CA SER A 478 -14.61 -10.23 -13.71
C SER A 478 -15.03 -10.34 -12.24
N ARG A 479 -15.83 -9.39 -11.73
CA ARG A 479 -16.45 -9.47 -10.39
C ARG A 479 -17.45 -10.62 -10.24
N LEU A 480 -18.19 -10.96 -11.30
CA LEU A 480 -19.13 -12.09 -11.30
C LEU A 480 -18.40 -13.44 -11.44
N GLN A 481 -17.31 -13.48 -12.21
CA GLN A 481 -16.49 -14.69 -12.39
C GLN A 481 -15.68 -15.02 -11.14
N GLN A 482 -15.11 -14.03 -10.45
CA GLN A 482 -14.50 -14.20 -9.12
C GLN A 482 -15.51 -14.72 -8.07
N ARG A 483 -16.79 -14.30 -8.13
CA ARG A 483 -17.86 -14.84 -7.26
C ARG A 483 -18.20 -16.30 -7.57
N ALA A 484 -18.15 -16.70 -8.84
CA ALA A 484 -18.40 -18.08 -9.25
C ALA A 484 -17.23 -19.03 -8.88
N GLU A 485 -15.98 -18.57 -8.98
CA GLU A 485 -14.78 -19.36 -8.64
C GLU A 485 -14.59 -19.54 -7.13
N THR A 486 -15.06 -18.58 -6.31
CA THR A 486 -15.08 -18.66 -4.85
C THR A 486 -16.26 -19.48 -4.28
N GLY A 487 -17.12 -20.05 -5.14
CA GLY A 487 -18.24 -20.92 -4.73
C GLY A 487 -19.48 -20.17 -4.23
N GLN A 488 -19.57 -18.86 -4.38
CA GLN A 488 -20.75 -18.06 -4.05
C GLN A 488 -21.67 -17.91 -5.28
N LEU A 489 -22.55 -18.90 -5.51
CA LEU A 489 -23.68 -18.74 -6.45
C LEU A 489 -24.80 -17.94 -5.76
N PRO A 490 -25.45 -16.99 -6.44
CA PRO A 490 -26.65 -16.35 -5.90
C PRO A 490 -27.79 -17.37 -5.92
N THR A 491 -28.48 -17.51 -4.79
CA THR A 491 -29.82 -18.12 -4.76
C THR A 491 -30.78 -17.17 -5.46
N LEU A 492 -31.30 -17.56 -6.63
CA LEU A 492 -32.43 -16.87 -7.25
C LEU A 492 -33.64 -16.92 -6.31
N PRO A 493 -34.42 -15.82 -6.20
CA PRO A 493 -35.63 -15.83 -5.40
C PRO A 493 -36.67 -16.76 -6.04
N VAL A 494 -37.29 -17.59 -5.20
CA VAL A 494 -38.46 -18.41 -5.53
C VAL A 494 -39.56 -17.48 -6.03
N ALA A 495 -39.96 -17.68 -7.28
CA ALA A 495 -41.09 -17.00 -7.90
C ALA A 495 -42.41 -17.38 -7.22
N LEU A 496 -43.21 -16.38 -6.86
CA LEU A 496 -44.66 -16.47 -6.80
C LEU A 496 -45.25 -15.60 -7.92
N SER A 497 -46.28 -16.14 -8.55
CA SER A 497 -46.81 -15.88 -9.90
C SER A 497 -47.77 -14.65 -9.96
N PRO A 498 -48.54 -14.41 -11.06
CA PRO A 498 -48.18 -13.61 -12.23
C PRO A 498 -49.11 -12.39 -12.43
N HIS A 499 -48.62 -11.31 -13.04
CA HIS A 499 -49.35 -10.41 -13.97
C HIS A 499 -48.56 -9.12 -14.17
N ALA A 500 -47.82 -9.01 -15.27
CA ALA A 500 -47.64 -7.78 -16.05
C ALA A 500 -46.75 -8.10 -17.25
N SER A 501 -47.34 -8.04 -18.44
CA SER A 501 -46.65 -8.07 -19.72
C SER A 501 -45.79 -6.82 -19.91
N VAL A 502 -44.49 -7.01 -20.15
CA VAL A 502 -43.54 -5.97 -20.61
C VAL A 502 -42.73 -6.58 -21.76
N PRO A 503 -42.45 -5.83 -22.86
CA PRO A 503 -42.12 -6.43 -24.15
C PRO A 503 -40.65 -6.86 -24.26
N GLU A 504 -40.44 -7.95 -25.00
CA GLU A 504 -39.13 -8.44 -25.43
C GLU A 504 -38.42 -7.40 -26.31
N VAL A 505 -37.19 -7.02 -25.92
CA VAL A 505 -36.22 -6.40 -26.83
C VAL A 505 -35.27 -7.50 -27.28
N SER A 506 -35.32 -7.77 -28.58
CA SER A 506 -34.55 -8.80 -29.26
C SER A 506 -33.05 -8.48 -29.30
N VAL A 507 -32.24 -9.47 -28.92
CA VAL A 507 -30.78 -9.48 -29.02
C VAL A 507 -30.38 -9.74 -30.47
N SER A 508 -30.36 -8.69 -31.29
CA SER A 508 -29.83 -8.77 -32.66
C SER A 508 -29.09 -7.51 -33.12
N ALA A 509 -28.73 -6.60 -32.21
CA ALA A 509 -28.12 -5.31 -32.54
C ALA A 509 -26.65 -5.13 -32.09
N LEU A 510 -25.89 -6.21 -31.86
CA LEU A 510 -24.49 -6.13 -31.39
C LEU A 510 -23.45 -6.73 -32.37
N THR A 511 -23.81 -6.89 -33.64
CA THR A 511 -22.88 -7.37 -34.70
C THR A 511 -22.73 -6.39 -35.87
N THR A 512 -22.73 -5.09 -35.58
CA THR A 512 -22.25 -4.02 -36.49
C THR A 512 -21.55 -2.98 -35.66
#